data_AF-A0A3G3C0R0-F1
#
_entry.id   AF-A0A3G3C0R0-F1
#
_cell.length_a   1.000
_cell.length_b   1.000
_cell.length_c   1.000
_cell.angle_alpha   90.00
_cell.angle_beta   90.00
_cell.angle_gamma   90.00
#
_symmetry.space_group_name_H-M   'P 1'
#
loop_
_entity.id
_entity.type
_entity.pdbx_description
1 polymer ?
#
loop_
_entity_poly.entity_id
_entity_poly.type
_entity_poly.pdbx_seq_one_letter_code
_entity_poly.pdbx_strand_id
1 'polypeptide(L)'
;MAAPHTPRPRLPHGAPALLLLLTALAAATACHHLRPRHATFPWDSLQLLRAMAPSPTQPCHHQHAPSFPDTLLNTPRSQQPAAALTILQHLLQILSSNSIPQHWHNQAREHLLNSLHHHSQQLQQCLTPNRMLFRTQGPRNLLLTIHKYFGDIQDFLRTHNHSACAWDHVRLQAHICFQYMDQLLGQVKSQSAPALHQTRLRPTPIPSQHQRLQTEQRPQQPGLGSLSTAPRQEPTATRE
;
A
#
# COMPACT_ATOMS: atom_id res chain seq x y z
N MET A 1 -75.42 -0.38 -29.63
CA MET A 1 -73.99 -0.48 -29.97
C MET A 1 -73.19 -0.18 -28.71
N ALA A 2 -72.60 -1.21 -28.09
CA ALA A 2 -71.75 -1.07 -26.91
C ALA A 2 -70.30 -1.37 -27.33
N ALA A 3 -69.38 -0.45 -27.04
CA ALA A 3 -67.96 -0.58 -27.36
C ALA A 3 -67.26 -1.53 -26.37
N PRO A 4 -66.27 -2.34 -26.80
CA PRO A 4 -65.54 -3.19 -25.87
C PRO A 4 -64.48 -2.39 -25.12
N HIS A 5 -64.47 -2.49 -23.80
CA HIS A 5 -63.38 -2.02 -22.96
C HIS A 5 -62.14 -2.88 -23.18
N THR A 6 -61.03 -2.24 -23.58
CA THR A 6 -59.71 -2.88 -23.64
C THR A 6 -59.11 -3.02 -22.24
N PRO A 7 -58.57 -4.19 -21.87
CA PRO A 7 -57.87 -4.34 -20.60
C PRO A 7 -56.52 -3.61 -20.67
N ARG A 8 -56.27 -2.66 -19.77
CA ARG A 8 -54.94 -2.08 -19.58
C ARG A 8 -53.99 -3.16 -19.06
N PRO A 9 -52.80 -3.36 -19.65
CA PRO A 9 -51.83 -4.31 -19.14
C PRO A 9 -51.32 -3.78 -17.80
N ARG A 10 -51.62 -4.51 -16.72
CA ARG A 10 -51.00 -4.25 -15.41
C ARG A 10 -49.55 -4.69 -15.52
N LEU A 11 -48.62 -3.72 -15.54
CA LEU A 11 -47.20 -4.02 -15.41
C LEU A 11 -46.99 -4.79 -14.10
N PRO A 12 -46.35 -5.98 -14.15
CA PRO A 12 -46.10 -6.76 -12.95
C PRO A 12 -45.15 -5.97 -12.06
N HIS A 13 -45.58 -5.71 -10.83
CA HIS A 13 -44.81 -5.00 -9.81
C HIS A 13 -43.50 -5.74 -9.43
N GLY A 14 -43.28 -6.94 -9.96
CA GLY A 14 -42.04 -7.71 -9.83
C GLY A 14 -40.88 -7.20 -10.68
N ALA A 15 -41.13 -6.51 -11.81
CA ALA A 15 -40.07 -5.97 -12.67
C ALA A 15 -39.17 -4.94 -11.96
N PRO A 16 -39.70 -3.92 -11.24
CA PRO A 16 -38.86 -2.98 -10.50
C PRO A 16 -38.15 -3.64 -9.30
N ALA A 17 -38.79 -4.58 -8.61
CA ALA A 17 -38.17 -5.30 -7.48
C ALA A 17 -37.00 -6.19 -7.94
N LEU A 18 -37.16 -6.89 -9.06
CA LEU A 18 -36.10 -7.69 -9.66
C LEU A 18 -34.91 -6.83 -10.12
N LEU A 19 -35.18 -5.66 -10.71
CA LEU A 19 -34.13 -4.71 -11.13
C LEU A 19 -33.32 -4.18 -9.92
N LEU A 20 -33.99 -3.91 -8.81
CA LEU A 20 -33.36 -3.50 -7.54
C LEU A 20 -32.51 -4.62 -6.93
N LEU A 21 -32.99 -5.87 -6.98
CA LEU A 21 -32.23 -7.03 -6.52
C LEU A 21 -30.98 -7.28 -7.38
N LEU A 22 -31.10 -7.18 -8.71
CA LEU A 22 -29.98 -7.36 -9.63
C LEU A 22 -28.91 -6.28 -9.45
N THR A 23 -29.31 -5.02 -9.24
CA THR A 23 -28.37 -3.92 -8.96
C THR A 23 -27.68 -4.06 -7.61
N ALA A 24 -28.41 -4.49 -6.56
CA ALA A 24 -27.81 -4.78 -5.26
C ALA A 24 -26.83 -5.96 -5.31
N LEU A 25 -27.17 -7.03 -6.05
CA LEU A 25 -26.32 -8.20 -6.21
C LEU A 25 -25.05 -7.87 -7.02
N ALA A 26 -25.19 -7.08 -8.09
CA ALA A 26 -24.05 -6.60 -8.89
C ALA A 26 -23.10 -5.70 -8.08
N ALA A 27 -23.64 -4.85 -7.21
CA ALA A 27 -22.81 -4.03 -6.34
C ALA A 27 -22.10 -4.86 -5.24
N ALA A 28 -22.79 -5.84 -4.65
CA ALA A 28 -22.21 -6.74 -3.66
C ALA A 28 -21.07 -7.59 -4.25
N THR A 29 -21.26 -8.14 -5.45
CA THR A 29 -20.22 -8.92 -6.14
C THR A 29 -19.05 -8.02 -6.57
N ALA A 30 -19.31 -6.81 -7.07
CA ALA A 30 -18.26 -5.85 -7.37
C ALA A 30 -17.40 -5.56 -6.13
N CYS A 31 -18.02 -5.24 -4.99
CA CYS A 31 -17.31 -5.00 -3.72
C CYS A 31 -16.51 -6.22 -3.22
N HIS A 32 -17.03 -7.45 -3.39
CA HIS A 32 -16.32 -8.66 -3.00
C HIS A 32 -15.08 -8.92 -3.88
N HIS A 33 -15.14 -8.62 -5.18
CA HIS A 33 -14.02 -8.76 -6.11
C HIS A 33 -13.00 -7.61 -6.06
N LEU A 34 -13.37 -6.45 -5.49
CA LEU A 34 -12.41 -5.39 -5.21
C LEU A 34 -11.28 -5.91 -4.30
N ARG A 35 -11.60 -6.69 -3.27
CA ARG A 35 -10.59 -7.05 -2.25
C ARG A 35 -9.41 -7.88 -2.77
N PRO A 36 -9.59 -8.94 -3.58
CA PRO A 36 -8.46 -9.64 -4.22
C PRO A 36 -7.68 -8.77 -5.21
N ARG A 37 -8.36 -7.85 -5.90
CA ARG A 37 -7.76 -6.98 -6.92
C ARG A 37 -6.91 -5.86 -6.33
N HIS A 38 -7.12 -5.51 -5.06
CA HIS A 38 -6.43 -4.41 -4.37
C HIS A 38 -5.32 -4.84 -3.42
N ALA A 39 -4.95 -6.12 -3.40
CA ALA A 39 -3.87 -6.61 -2.53
C ALA A 39 -2.53 -5.91 -2.83
N THR A 40 -2.30 -5.45 -4.06
CA THR A 40 -1.05 -4.76 -4.43
C THR A 40 -1.17 -3.24 -4.37
N PHE A 41 -2.38 -2.66 -4.38
CA PHE A 41 -2.57 -1.22 -4.50
C PHE A 41 -1.83 -0.38 -3.44
N PRO A 42 -1.93 -0.69 -2.13
CA PRO A 42 -1.19 0.05 -1.11
C PRO A 42 0.33 0.00 -1.35
N TRP A 43 0.83 -1.16 -1.75
CA TRP A 43 2.24 -1.37 -2.04
C TRP A 43 2.71 -0.63 -3.31
N ASP A 44 1.95 -0.75 -4.40
CA ASP A 44 2.26 -0.08 -5.68
C ASP A 44 2.27 1.44 -5.49
N SER A 45 1.33 1.97 -4.70
CA SER A 45 1.26 3.40 -4.38
C SER A 45 2.43 3.85 -3.51
N LEU A 46 2.93 3.01 -2.59
CA LEU A 46 4.15 3.27 -1.83
C LEU A 46 5.39 3.32 -2.73
N GLN A 47 5.49 2.43 -3.72
CA GLN A 47 6.60 2.45 -4.68
C GLN A 47 6.56 3.72 -5.54
N LEU A 48 5.37 4.09 -6.02
CA LEU A 48 5.16 5.33 -6.77
C LEU A 48 5.47 6.57 -5.95
N LEU A 49 5.06 6.62 -4.68
CA LEU A 49 5.41 7.70 -3.76
C LEU A 49 6.93 7.80 -3.55
N ARG A 50 7.62 6.68 -3.39
CA ARG A 50 9.09 6.65 -3.23
C ARG A 50 9.81 7.10 -4.49
N ALA A 51 9.32 6.72 -5.66
CA ALA A 51 9.87 7.16 -6.95
C ALA A 51 9.61 8.66 -7.19
N MET A 52 8.42 9.15 -6.83
CA MET A 52 8.03 10.56 -6.90
C MET A 52 8.88 11.43 -5.98
N ALA A 53 9.02 11.02 -4.72
CA ALA A 53 9.66 11.80 -3.67
C ALA A 53 10.67 10.93 -2.91
N PRO A 54 11.92 10.85 -3.39
CA PRO A 54 13.00 10.19 -2.65
C PRO A 54 13.19 10.86 -1.29
N SER A 55 13.63 10.08 -0.29
CA SER A 55 13.96 10.64 1.02
C SER A 55 15.10 11.67 0.89
N PRO A 56 15.01 12.82 1.57
CA PRO A 56 16.08 13.81 1.56
C PRO A 56 17.34 13.27 2.23
N THR A 57 18.50 13.78 1.83
CA THR A 57 19.80 13.42 2.40
C THR A 57 20.01 13.96 3.82
N GLN A 58 19.34 15.06 4.16
CA GLN A 58 19.34 15.63 5.50
C GLN A 58 17.93 15.52 6.11
N PRO A 59 17.82 15.09 7.38
CA PRO A 59 16.53 14.99 8.03
C PRO A 59 15.96 16.37 8.27
N CYS A 60 14.65 16.48 8.07
CA CYS A 60 13.89 17.65 8.41
C CYS A 60 13.45 17.63 9.88
N HIS A 61 13.55 18.78 10.56
CA HIS A 61 13.01 18.93 11.91
C HIS A 61 11.64 19.61 11.82
N HIS A 62 10.58 18.87 12.09
CA HIS A 62 9.21 19.39 11.98
C HIS A 62 8.68 19.77 13.37
N GLN A 63 8.69 21.06 13.69
CA GLN A 63 7.98 21.54 14.89
C GLN A 63 6.48 21.55 14.62
N HIS A 64 5.68 21.07 15.58
CA HIS A 64 4.21 21.05 15.50
C HIS A 64 3.63 20.34 14.27
N ALA A 65 4.34 19.34 13.75
CA ALA A 65 3.89 18.57 12.60
C ALA A 65 2.65 17.73 12.97
N PRO A 66 1.59 17.73 12.15
CA PRO A 66 0.44 16.86 12.37
C PRO A 66 0.86 15.40 12.38
N SER A 67 0.42 14.66 13.39
CA SER A 67 0.65 13.22 13.51
C SER A 67 -0.58 12.45 13.03
N PHE A 68 -0.35 11.24 12.51
CA PHE A 68 -1.43 10.33 12.18
C PHE A 68 -2.27 10.02 13.43
N PRO A 69 -3.63 10.11 13.39
CA PRO A 69 -4.43 9.90 14.58
C PRO A 69 -4.55 8.41 14.93
N ASP A 70 -4.08 8.03 16.11
CA ASP A 70 -4.13 6.64 16.60
C ASP A 70 -5.56 6.08 16.69
N THR A 71 -6.55 6.95 16.86
CA THR A 71 -7.97 6.58 16.86
C THR A 71 -8.41 5.92 15.55
N LEU A 72 -7.72 6.19 14.44
CA LEU A 72 -8.01 5.55 13.14
C LEU A 72 -7.61 4.07 13.14
N LEU A 73 -6.62 3.65 13.94
CA LEU A 73 -6.17 2.26 14.00
C LEU A 73 -7.29 1.29 14.43
N ASN A 74 -8.30 1.79 15.13
CA ASN A 74 -9.46 1.02 15.60
C ASN A 74 -10.69 1.17 14.69
N THR A 75 -10.50 1.47 13.39
CA THR A 75 -11.61 1.69 12.46
C THR A 75 -12.48 0.43 12.29
N PRO A 76 -13.79 0.50 12.61
CA PRO A 76 -14.69 -0.64 12.46
C PRO A 76 -14.78 -1.12 11.01
N ARG A 77 -14.87 -2.45 10.80
CA ARG A 77 -14.89 -3.07 9.46
C ARG A 77 -15.95 -2.49 8.52
N SER A 78 -17.12 -2.14 9.05
CA SER A 78 -18.21 -1.51 8.31
C SER A 78 -17.85 -0.13 7.75
N GLN A 79 -16.89 0.57 8.35
CA GLN A 79 -16.49 1.93 7.98
C GLN A 79 -15.19 1.99 7.18
N GLN A 80 -14.42 0.90 7.13
CA GLN A 80 -13.13 0.84 6.42
C GLN A 80 -13.22 1.31 4.96
N PRO A 81 -14.24 0.93 4.16
CA PRO A 81 -14.32 1.40 2.77
C PRO A 81 -14.56 2.91 2.67
N ALA A 82 -15.38 3.47 3.57
CA ALA A 82 -15.62 4.91 3.61
C ALA A 82 -14.37 5.67 4.07
N ALA A 83 -13.68 5.19 5.10
CA ALA A 83 -12.41 5.75 5.57
C ALA A 83 -11.34 5.72 4.48
N ALA A 84 -11.18 4.58 3.80
CA ALA A 84 -10.24 4.43 2.69
C ALA A 84 -10.54 5.42 1.55
N LEU A 85 -11.80 5.52 1.13
CA LEU A 85 -12.20 6.48 0.10
C LEU A 85 -11.88 7.92 0.51
N THR A 86 -12.23 8.31 1.74
CA THR A 86 -11.96 9.68 2.24
C THR A 86 -10.46 9.97 2.30
N ILE A 87 -9.63 9.03 2.76
CA ILE A 87 -8.17 9.17 2.78
C ILE A 87 -7.61 9.34 1.37
N LEU A 88 -8.04 8.51 0.42
CA LEU A 88 -7.59 8.59 -0.97
C LEU A 88 -7.95 9.94 -1.61
N GLN A 89 -9.15 10.44 -1.35
CA GLN A 89 -9.60 11.74 -1.87
C GLN A 89 -8.73 12.88 -1.32
N HIS A 90 -8.40 12.88 -0.03
CA HIS A 90 -7.51 13.87 0.55
C HIS A 90 -6.07 13.77 0.02
N LEU A 91 -5.53 12.56 -0.12
CA LEU A 91 -4.22 12.35 -0.73
C LEU A 91 -4.19 12.86 -2.17
N LEU A 92 -5.22 12.58 -2.96
CA LEU A 92 -5.36 13.10 -4.32
C LEU A 92 -5.38 14.62 -4.33
N GLN A 93 -6.13 15.27 -3.43
CA GLN A 93 -6.19 16.73 -3.32
C GLN A 93 -4.83 17.33 -2.97
N ILE A 94 -4.12 16.77 -1.99
CA ILE A 94 -2.82 17.31 -1.54
C ILE A 94 -1.74 17.09 -2.61
N LEU A 95 -1.64 15.87 -3.15
CA LEU A 95 -0.60 15.50 -4.13
C LEU A 95 -0.88 16.02 -5.55
N SER A 96 -2.06 16.60 -5.79
CA SER A 96 -2.36 17.33 -7.03
C SER A 96 -2.04 18.82 -6.95
N SER A 97 -1.61 19.32 -5.79
CA SER A 97 -1.22 20.74 -5.61
C SER A 97 -0.19 21.21 -6.65
N ASN A 98 -0.19 22.49 -6.99
CA ASN A 98 0.86 23.07 -7.85
C ASN A 98 2.11 23.47 -7.04
N SER A 99 2.02 23.43 -5.71
CA SER A 99 3.08 23.88 -4.81
C SER A 99 4.07 22.79 -4.40
N ILE A 100 4.05 21.63 -5.06
CA ILE A 100 4.90 20.47 -4.75
C ILE A 100 6.36 20.80 -5.11
N PRO A 101 7.37 20.28 -4.39
CA PRO A 101 8.75 20.64 -4.67
C PRO A 101 9.18 20.23 -6.09
N GLN A 102 9.89 21.13 -6.76
CA GLN A 102 10.30 20.95 -8.17
C GLN A 102 11.18 19.72 -8.42
N HIS A 103 11.89 19.25 -7.39
CA HIS A 103 12.76 18.09 -7.47
C HIS A 103 12.02 16.75 -7.36
N TRP A 104 10.70 16.76 -7.13
CA TRP A 104 9.89 15.53 -7.16
C TRP A 104 9.59 15.13 -8.61
N HIS A 105 9.63 13.83 -8.89
CA HIS A 105 9.50 13.32 -10.26
C HIS A 105 8.04 13.37 -10.75
N ASN A 106 7.79 14.20 -11.77
CA ASN A 106 6.45 14.40 -12.34
C ASN A 106 5.83 13.12 -12.92
N GLN A 107 6.61 12.28 -13.61
CA GLN A 107 6.06 11.05 -14.18
C GLN A 107 5.55 10.09 -13.10
N ALA A 108 6.33 9.89 -12.03
CA ALA A 108 5.92 9.05 -10.91
C ALA A 108 4.70 9.65 -10.17
N ARG A 109 4.64 10.98 -10.06
CA ARG A 109 3.47 11.70 -9.55
C ARG A 109 2.22 11.42 -10.39
N GLU A 110 2.29 11.53 -11.71
CA GLU A 110 1.14 11.27 -12.59
C GLU A 110 0.65 9.83 -12.44
N HIS A 111 1.57 8.85 -12.41
CA HIS A 111 1.19 7.45 -12.16
C HIS A 111 0.53 7.27 -10.79
N LEU A 112 1.04 7.93 -9.75
CA LEU A 112 0.45 7.90 -8.41
C LEU A 112 -0.96 8.48 -8.40
N LEU A 113 -1.15 9.68 -8.95
CA LEU A 113 -2.45 10.35 -9.01
C LEU A 113 -3.47 9.53 -9.81
N ASN A 114 -3.06 8.95 -10.93
CA ASN A 114 -3.91 8.06 -11.72
C ASN A 114 -4.32 6.80 -10.93
N SER A 115 -3.38 6.19 -10.21
CA SER A 115 -3.66 5.05 -9.34
C SER A 115 -4.67 5.41 -8.24
N LEU A 116 -4.44 6.53 -7.53
CA LEU A 116 -5.34 7.04 -6.49
C LEU A 116 -6.74 7.33 -7.03
N HIS A 117 -6.83 7.97 -8.21
CA HIS A 117 -8.10 8.29 -8.84
C HIS A 117 -8.87 7.02 -9.21
N HIS A 118 -8.20 6.06 -9.86
CA HIS A 118 -8.81 4.80 -10.27
C HIS A 118 -9.41 4.04 -9.06
N HIS A 119 -8.63 3.93 -7.99
CA HIS A 119 -9.07 3.24 -6.77
C HIS A 119 -10.20 3.97 -6.05
N SER A 120 -10.17 5.31 -6.03
CA SER A 120 -11.26 6.11 -5.48
C SER A 120 -12.56 5.89 -6.25
N GLN A 121 -12.53 5.83 -7.58
CA GLN A 121 -13.71 5.56 -8.41
C GLN A 121 -14.30 4.18 -8.13
N GLN A 122 -13.44 3.17 -8.01
CA GLN A 122 -13.88 1.79 -7.70
C GLN A 122 -14.53 1.69 -6.32
N LEU A 123 -13.92 2.30 -5.29
CA LEU A 123 -14.50 2.36 -3.96
C LEU A 123 -15.82 3.14 -3.95
N GLN A 124 -15.91 4.23 -4.72
CA GLN A 124 -17.15 5.00 -4.84
C GLN A 124 -18.27 4.17 -5.47
N GLN A 125 -18.01 3.43 -6.54
CA GLN A 125 -19.00 2.55 -7.17
C GLN A 125 -19.49 1.48 -6.18
N CYS A 126 -18.58 0.90 -5.40
CA CYS A 126 -18.91 -0.04 -4.33
C CYS A 126 -19.80 0.58 -3.23
N LEU A 127 -19.55 1.84 -2.86
CA LEU A 127 -20.28 2.55 -1.81
C LEU A 127 -21.59 3.19 -2.29
N THR A 128 -21.81 3.36 -3.59
CA THR A 128 -22.94 4.11 -4.16
C THR A 128 -24.33 3.58 -3.74
N PRO A 129 -24.60 2.27 -3.67
CA PRO A 129 -25.89 1.75 -3.19
C PRO A 129 -26.14 2.03 -1.70
N ASN A 130 -25.07 2.21 -0.91
CA ASN A 130 -25.12 2.33 0.54
C ASN A 130 -24.75 3.74 1.05
N ARG A 131 -24.64 4.72 0.15
CA ARG A 131 -24.17 6.09 0.48
C ARG A 131 -25.03 6.77 1.55
N MET A 132 -26.33 6.42 1.58
CA MET A 132 -27.27 6.88 2.60
C MET A 132 -27.08 6.13 3.93
N LEU A 133 -26.90 4.81 3.91
CA LEU A 133 -26.68 4.02 5.13
C LEU A 133 -25.38 4.42 5.85
N PHE A 134 -24.29 4.65 5.11
CA PHE A 134 -23.01 5.06 5.73
C PHE A 134 -23.00 6.51 6.23
N ARG A 135 -23.78 7.42 5.63
CA ARG A 135 -23.98 8.78 6.15
C ARG A 135 -24.79 8.81 7.46
N THR A 136 -25.67 7.82 7.66
CA THR A 136 -26.61 7.81 8.79
C THR A 136 -26.17 6.90 9.94
N GLN A 137 -25.40 5.83 9.65
CA GLN A 137 -25.06 4.78 10.61
C GLN A 137 -23.59 4.81 11.09
N GLY A 138 -22.74 5.69 10.54
CA GLY A 138 -21.35 5.81 10.97
C GLY A 138 -21.20 6.74 12.20
N PRO A 139 -20.35 6.44 13.19
CA PRO A 139 -19.91 7.44 14.15
C PRO A 139 -19.31 8.61 13.38
N ARG A 140 -20.05 9.74 13.37
CA ARG A 140 -19.63 11.01 12.75
C ARG A 140 -18.17 11.35 13.12
N ASN A 141 -17.73 10.93 14.30
CA ASN A 141 -16.37 11.09 14.80
C ASN A 141 -15.26 10.55 13.88
N LEU A 142 -15.41 9.39 13.21
CA LEU A 142 -14.32 8.82 12.40
C LEU A 142 -14.00 9.69 11.19
N LEU A 143 -15.01 9.99 10.36
CA LEU A 143 -14.81 10.82 9.18
C LEU A 143 -14.39 12.25 9.57
N LEU A 144 -14.96 12.79 10.65
CA LEU A 144 -14.53 14.09 11.20
C LEU A 144 -13.05 14.07 11.62
N THR A 145 -12.57 12.96 12.21
CA THR A 145 -11.15 12.80 12.56
C THR A 145 -10.27 12.79 11.33
N ILE A 146 -10.66 12.08 10.27
CA ILE A 146 -9.92 12.08 9.00
C ILE A 146 -9.90 13.48 8.38
N HIS A 147 -11.06 14.15 8.31
CA HIS A 147 -11.16 15.51 7.79
C HIS A 147 -10.31 16.50 8.59
N LYS A 148 -10.33 16.41 9.93
CA LYS A 148 -9.50 17.25 10.80
C LYS A 148 -8.02 17.01 10.53
N TYR A 149 -7.57 15.75 10.54
CA TYR A 149 -6.18 15.38 10.29
C TYR A 149 -5.65 15.94 8.96
N PHE A 150 -6.40 15.83 7.86
CA PHE A 150 -5.99 16.40 6.58
C PHE A 150 -6.15 17.92 6.51
N GLY A 151 -7.05 18.51 7.31
CA GLY A 151 -7.09 19.94 7.55
C GLY A 151 -5.82 20.44 8.22
N ASP A 152 -5.39 19.77 9.30
CA ASP A 152 -4.16 20.08 10.04
C ASP A 152 -2.92 19.97 9.14
N ILE A 153 -2.88 18.99 8.21
CA ILE A 153 -1.81 18.88 7.20
C ILE A 153 -1.79 20.07 6.23
N GLN A 154 -2.96 20.50 5.75
CA GLN A 154 -3.06 21.66 4.87
C GLN A 154 -2.66 22.95 5.59
N ASP A 155 -3.07 23.10 6.85
CA ASP A 155 -2.69 24.22 7.70
C ASP A 155 -1.18 24.23 7.92
N PHE A 156 -0.59 23.08 8.24
CA PHE A 156 0.85 22.92 8.37
C PHE A 156 1.60 23.31 7.09
N LEU A 157 1.14 22.90 5.91
CA LEU A 157 1.73 23.32 4.64
C LEU A 157 1.69 24.85 4.47
N ARG A 158 0.56 25.47 4.79
CA ARG A 158 0.37 26.93 4.68
C ARG A 158 1.26 27.69 5.66
N THR A 159 1.31 27.31 6.93
CA THR A 159 2.12 27.99 7.95
C THR A 159 3.62 27.85 7.69
N HIS A 160 4.03 26.80 6.97
CA HIS A 160 5.42 26.56 6.57
C HIS A 160 5.72 26.96 5.12
N ASN A 161 4.87 27.81 4.52
CA ASN A 161 5.04 28.39 3.18
C ASN A 161 5.33 27.36 2.08
N HIS A 162 4.75 26.17 2.17
CA HIS A 162 4.99 25.07 1.23
C HIS A 162 6.48 24.75 1.02
N SER A 163 7.31 24.94 2.06
CA SER A 163 8.74 24.63 2.00
C SER A 163 8.99 23.16 1.64
N ALA A 164 10.17 22.87 1.06
CA ALA A 164 10.58 21.50 0.77
C ALA A 164 10.51 20.60 2.02
N CYS A 165 10.81 21.18 3.19
CA CYS A 165 10.73 20.48 4.46
C CYS A 165 9.28 20.17 4.86
N ALA A 166 8.35 21.10 4.68
CA ALA A 166 6.94 20.83 4.94
C ALA A 166 6.40 19.71 4.03
N TRP A 167 6.85 19.67 2.78
CA TRP A 167 6.49 18.60 1.84
C TRP A 167 7.13 17.26 2.16
N ASP A 168 8.33 17.22 2.75
CA ASP A 168 8.90 15.97 3.27
C ASP A 168 8.02 15.39 4.39
N HIS A 169 7.45 16.23 5.26
CA HIS A 169 6.47 15.77 6.24
C HIS A 169 5.22 15.18 5.57
N VAL A 170 4.69 15.86 4.54
CA VAL A 170 3.54 15.35 3.77
C VAL A 170 3.85 14.01 3.12
N ARG A 171 5.06 13.82 2.58
CA ARG A 171 5.52 12.53 2.05
C ARG A 171 5.48 11.45 3.13
N LEU A 172 5.95 11.73 4.34
CA LEU A 172 5.89 10.79 5.47
C LEU A 172 4.43 10.48 5.87
N GLN A 173 3.57 11.49 5.96
CA GLN A 173 2.15 11.29 6.26
C GLN A 173 1.45 10.47 5.17
N ALA A 174 1.77 10.71 3.89
CA ALA A 174 1.26 9.90 2.78
C ALA A 174 1.74 8.44 2.89
N HIS A 175 3.01 8.22 3.21
CA HIS A 175 3.56 6.89 3.45
C HIS A 175 2.77 6.13 4.53
N ILE A 176 2.53 6.78 5.68
CA ILE A 176 1.74 6.21 6.79
C ILE A 176 0.31 5.92 6.34
N CYS A 177 -0.31 6.81 5.57
CA CYS A 177 -1.66 6.59 5.04
C CYS A 177 -1.72 5.36 4.12
N PHE A 178 -0.72 5.15 3.25
CA PHE A 178 -0.67 3.95 2.41
C PHE A 178 -0.48 2.66 3.23
N GLN A 179 0.35 2.69 4.27
CA GLN A 179 0.48 1.55 5.19
C GLN A 179 -0.84 1.26 5.92
N TYR A 180 -1.55 2.30 6.35
CA TYR A 180 -2.86 2.16 6.97
C TYR A 180 -3.91 1.62 5.99
N MET A 181 -3.84 2.00 4.70
CA MET A 181 -4.72 1.43 3.68
C MET A 181 -4.50 -0.07 3.46
N ASP A 182 -3.28 -0.57 3.60
CA ASP A 182 -3.01 -2.01 3.61
C ASP A 182 -3.79 -2.72 4.72
N GLN A 183 -3.86 -2.11 5.92
CA GLN A 183 -4.66 -2.64 7.02
C GLN A 183 -6.18 -2.58 6.73
N LEU A 184 -6.66 -1.49 6.12
CA LEU A 184 -8.07 -1.34 5.75
C LEU A 184 -8.53 -2.29 4.65
N LEU A 185 -7.64 -2.58 3.68
CA LEU A 185 -7.97 -3.37 2.50
C LEU A 185 -7.60 -4.85 2.66
N GLY A 186 -6.56 -5.17 3.44
CA GLY A 186 -5.94 -6.50 3.57
C GLY A 186 -6.52 -7.47 4.62
N GLN A 187 -7.51 -7.08 5.44
CA GLN A 187 -8.03 -7.94 6.51
C GLN A 187 -9.08 -9.00 6.06
N VAL A 188 -8.83 -9.78 4.99
CA VAL A 188 -9.36 -11.17 4.89
C VAL A 188 -8.21 -12.15 4.97
N LYS A 189 -7.52 -12.18 6.11
CA LYS A 189 -6.82 -13.40 6.51
C LYS A 189 -6.84 -13.55 8.01
N SER A 190 -8.04 -13.76 8.54
CA SER A 190 -8.24 -14.36 9.85
C SER A 190 -9.10 -15.59 9.70
N GLN A 191 -8.55 -16.60 9.04
CA GLN A 191 -8.62 -18.02 9.39
C GLN A 191 -7.41 -18.69 8.72
N SER A 192 -6.59 -19.36 9.53
CA SER A 192 -5.22 -19.89 9.27
C SER A 192 -4.08 -18.86 9.23
N ALA A 193 -3.62 -18.48 10.42
CA ALA A 193 -2.25 -18.04 10.62
C ALA A 193 -1.34 -19.28 10.68
N PRO A 194 -0.21 -19.33 9.96
CA PRO A 194 1.01 -19.89 10.50
C PRO A 194 1.75 -18.80 11.26
N ALA A 195 2.13 -19.11 12.50
CA ALA A 195 2.86 -18.24 13.40
C ALA A 195 4.04 -17.55 12.71
N LEU A 196 4.12 -16.22 12.82
CA LEU A 196 5.32 -15.45 12.55
C LEU A 196 6.42 -15.94 13.50
N HIS A 197 7.32 -16.78 12.99
CA HIS A 197 8.63 -16.95 13.62
C HIS A 197 9.37 -15.63 13.49
N GLN A 198 9.49 -14.92 14.61
CA GLN A 198 10.55 -13.94 14.80
C GLN A 198 11.89 -14.66 14.69
N THR A 199 12.51 -14.59 13.51
CA THR A 199 13.94 -14.87 13.40
C THR A 199 14.67 -13.70 14.06
N ARG A 200 14.88 -13.84 15.36
CA ARG A 200 15.82 -13.03 16.15
C ARG A 200 17.19 -13.19 15.49
N LEU A 201 17.63 -12.21 14.70
CA LEU A 201 19.02 -12.12 14.26
C LEU A 201 19.89 -12.03 15.52
N ARG A 202 20.50 -13.15 15.87
CA ARG A 202 21.49 -13.24 16.94
C ARG A 202 22.78 -12.59 16.41
N PRO A 203 23.37 -11.60 17.08
CA PRO A 203 24.69 -11.12 16.70
C PRO A 203 25.67 -12.29 16.82
N THR A 204 26.38 -12.60 15.74
CA THR A 204 27.53 -13.51 15.79
C THR A 204 28.63 -12.85 16.64
N PRO A 205 29.22 -13.55 17.62
CA PRO A 205 30.37 -13.00 18.34
C PRO A 205 31.59 -13.01 17.41
N ILE A 206 32.27 -11.87 17.32
CA ILE A 206 33.58 -11.75 16.68
C ILE A 206 34.58 -12.55 17.54
N PRO A 207 35.34 -13.51 16.97
CA PRO A 207 36.34 -14.24 17.75
C PRO A 207 37.52 -13.33 18.10
N SER A 208 37.89 -13.29 19.37
CA SER A 208 39.07 -12.58 19.87
C SER A 208 40.36 -13.21 19.30
N GLN A 209 41.36 -12.39 18.98
CA GLN A 209 42.61 -12.76 18.28
C GLN A 209 43.38 -13.94 18.90
N HIS A 210 43.16 -14.26 20.17
CA HIS A 210 43.82 -15.38 20.84
C HIS A 210 43.45 -16.76 20.27
N GLN A 211 42.29 -16.89 19.61
CA GLN A 211 41.80 -18.17 19.08
C GLN A 211 42.29 -18.47 17.66
N ARG A 212 42.87 -17.48 16.96
CA ARG A 212 43.43 -17.65 15.61
C ARG A 212 44.83 -18.29 15.62
N LEU A 213 45.59 -18.08 16.70
CA LEU A 213 46.96 -18.59 16.83
C LEU A 213 47.04 -20.09 17.12
N GLN A 214 45.96 -20.73 17.59
CA GLN A 214 45.98 -22.17 17.90
C GLN A 214 45.58 -23.07 16.72
N THR A 215 44.95 -22.54 15.67
CA THR A 215 44.48 -23.36 14.54
C THR A 215 45.60 -23.66 13.52
N GLU A 216 46.73 -22.95 13.59
CA GLU A 216 47.84 -23.11 12.63
C GLU A 216 48.89 -24.16 13.06
N GLN A 217 48.80 -24.71 14.27
CA GLN A 217 49.75 -25.71 14.79
C GLN A 217 49.12 -27.10 14.92
N ARG A 218 48.93 -27.80 13.79
CA ARG A 218 48.79 -29.26 13.80
C ARG A 218 49.62 -29.89 12.66
N PRO A 219 50.62 -30.74 12.94
CA PRO A 219 51.46 -31.33 11.90
C PRO A 219 50.74 -32.48 11.19
N GLN A 220 50.83 -32.55 9.85
CA GLN A 220 50.51 -33.74 9.06
C GLN A 220 51.71 -34.69 9.03
N GLN A 221 51.49 -35.96 9.39
CA GLN A 221 52.42 -37.06 9.08
C GLN A 221 52.06 -37.73 7.74
N PRO A 222 53.04 -38.25 6.98
CA PRO A 222 52.86 -38.82 5.64
C PRO A 222 52.89 -40.37 5.60
N GLY A 223 52.38 -40.98 4.52
CA GLY A 223 52.68 -42.38 4.19
C GLY A 223 51.91 -43.00 3.02
N LEU A 224 52.59 -43.09 1.85
CA LEU A 224 52.66 -44.18 0.82
C LEU A 224 51.35 -44.70 0.19
N GLY A 225 51.20 -44.95 -1.12
CA GLY A 225 52.11 -45.01 -2.27
C GLY A 225 51.42 -45.70 -3.48
N SER A 226 52.12 -45.70 -4.63
CA SER A 226 52.00 -46.57 -5.82
C SER A 226 51.29 -46.08 -7.11
N LEU A 227 52.13 -45.63 -8.06
CA LEU A 227 52.39 -46.15 -9.43
C LEU A 227 51.23 -46.45 -10.40
N SER A 228 51.24 -45.82 -11.60
CA SER A 228 51.45 -46.49 -12.91
C SER A 228 51.39 -45.53 -14.13
N THR A 229 52.53 -45.46 -14.84
CA THR A 229 52.81 -45.49 -16.31
C THR A 229 52.16 -44.52 -17.34
N ALA A 230 53.05 -43.96 -18.18
CA ALA A 230 52.92 -43.02 -19.31
C ALA A 230 52.51 -43.73 -20.66
N PRO A 231 52.56 -43.17 -21.92
CA PRO A 231 53.26 -41.93 -22.36
C PRO A 231 52.72 -41.12 -23.58
N ARG A 232 53.41 -39.98 -23.84
CA ARG A 232 53.85 -39.37 -25.13
C ARG A 232 52.86 -38.65 -26.08
N GLN A 233 53.09 -37.34 -26.29
CA GLN A 233 53.45 -36.73 -27.60
C GLN A 233 53.81 -35.22 -27.48
N GLU A 234 54.99 -34.87 -27.98
CA GLU A 234 55.51 -33.54 -28.41
C GLU A 234 55.41 -33.48 -29.97
N PRO A 235 55.83 -32.44 -30.73
CA PRO A 235 56.19 -31.04 -30.46
C PRO A 235 55.40 -30.05 -31.36
N THR A 236 55.61 -28.72 -31.35
CA THR A 236 56.40 -27.93 -32.36
C THR A 236 56.16 -26.42 -32.05
N ALA A 237 57.15 -25.67 -31.56
CA ALA A 237 58.05 -24.71 -32.23
C ALA A 237 57.53 -23.25 -32.49
N THR A 238 58.33 -22.27 -32.00
CA THR A 238 58.70 -20.93 -32.56
C THR A 238 57.58 -20.00 -33.10
N ARG A 239 57.51 -18.69 -32.79
CA ARG A 239 58.48 -17.63 -33.15
C ARG A 239 57.91 -16.26 -32.72
N GLU A 240 58.80 -15.36 -32.29
CA GLU A 240 58.75 -13.87 -32.22
C GLU A 240 57.59 -13.14 -31.53
#